data_AF-A0A7C9U282-F1
#
_entry.id   AF-A0A7C9U282-F1
#
_cell.length_a   1.000
_cell.length_b   1.000
_cell.length_c   1.000
_cell.angle_alpha   90.00
_cell.angle_beta   90.00
_cell.angle_gamma   90.00
#
_symmetry.space_group_name_H-M   'P 1'
#
loop_
_entity.id
_entity.type
_entity.pdbx_description
1 polymer ?
#
loop_
_entity_poly.entity_id
_entity_poly.type
_entity_poly.pdbx_seq_one_letter_code
_entity_poly.pdbx_strand_id
1 'polypeptide(L)'
;MVNFHEKDAFLSEPLRLPLGPETMDEARDEFERHPNNAGWTAYINRLCLDVVISWLRQFTVEEPRPDLLICWEFLNGAAIDCGATRVVLVPYQIPQNEPFIPQEWVDIPIFAADYYLVCGVDLDEEGGWVHLKGYVSHWQLKNYGGYDSERRGYYTNLKELKTEEELLMLLAAVRLGPRSPRAEISPLLALNRQRAEVLLNQLSNTDIIAPWLEISFAEWAALLANDRWRRRLYELRTSRSAAAKPASLLERLLKAGWQTAEEILETQYFAFSLRSINDSTSLGKFVDLGTQIRGSVLLMVTLTPENGETDVRLKVFPTREKHLPPNLQLLVLDEDGDVFMEATSQNADNSIQLQDFGGESGDRCKIKVILGSASFSEEITF
;
A
#
# COMPACT_ATOMS: atom_id res chain seq x y z
N MET A 1 -4.29 51.33 -16.02
CA MET A 1 -4.56 50.01 -16.61
C MET A 1 -3.20 49.40 -16.92
N VAL A 2 -2.66 48.61 -15.99
CA VAL A 2 -1.41 47.86 -16.15
C VAL A 2 -1.78 46.42 -15.83
N ASN A 3 -1.49 45.53 -16.78
CA ASN A 3 -1.99 44.16 -16.83
C ASN A 3 -1.49 43.35 -15.63
N PHE A 4 -2.42 42.74 -14.89
CA PHE A 4 -2.18 41.73 -13.86
C PHE A 4 -2.28 40.34 -14.52
N HIS A 5 -1.33 39.99 -15.36
CA HIS A 5 -1.10 38.61 -15.79
C HIS A 5 0.41 38.42 -15.98
N GLU A 6 0.93 37.27 -15.56
CA GLU A 6 2.35 36.87 -15.51
C GLU A 6 3.13 37.32 -14.27
N LYS A 7 2.71 36.79 -13.12
CA LYS A 7 3.66 36.28 -12.13
C LYS A 7 3.39 34.79 -11.95
N ASP A 8 3.68 34.00 -12.98
CA ASP A 8 4.06 32.61 -12.75
C ASP A 8 5.39 32.69 -12.00
N ALA A 9 5.29 32.66 -10.68
CA ALA A 9 6.42 32.50 -9.80
C ALA A 9 7.17 31.25 -10.25
N PHE A 10 8.47 31.39 -10.46
CA PHE A 10 9.42 30.30 -10.65
C PHE A 10 9.25 29.32 -9.47
N LEU A 11 8.36 28.34 -9.61
CA LEU A 11 8.34 27.16 -8.75
C LEU A 11 9.58 26.38 -9.17
N SER A 12 10.65 26.45 -8.37
CA SER A 12 11.80 25.57 -8.51
C SER A 12 11.29 24.14 -8.61
N GLU A 13 11.67 23.40 -9.64
CA GLU A 13 11.30 21.99 -9.76
C GLU A 13 11.78 21.24 -8.51
N PRO A 14 10.99 20.30 -7.96
CA PRO A 14 11.41 19.54 -6.78
C PRO A 14 12.66 18.72 -7.09
N LEU A 15 13.60 18.64 -6.13
CA LEU A 15 14.83 17.86 -6.28
C LEU A 15 14.49 16.41 -6.63
N ARG A 16 15.12 15.90 -7.69
CA ARG A 16 14.91 14.56 -8.23
C ARG A 16 16.13 13.68 -7.97
N LEU A 17 15.91 12.52 -7.37
CA LEU A 17 16.93 11.53 -7.08
C LEU A 17 16.66 10.27 -7.92
N PRO A 18 17.63 9.75 -8.68
CA PRO A 18 17.43 8.57 -9.51
C PRO A 18 17.32 7.31 -8.64
N LEU A 19 16.38 6.42 -8.97
CA LEU A 19 16.28 5.10 -8.32
C LEU A 19 17.33 4.15 -8.88
N GLY A 20 17.42 4.03 -10.21
CA GLY A 20 18.31 3.08 -10.87
C GLY A 20 17.85 1.61 -10.70
N PRO A 21 18.17 0.72 -11.65
CA PRO A 21 17.67 -0.65 -11.66
C PRO A 21 18.18 -1.48 -10.46
N GLU A 22 19.43 -1.30 -10.04
CA GLU A 22 20.01 -2.03 -8.90
C GLU A 22 19.23 -1.78 -7.59
N THR A 23 18.85 -0.53 -7.32
CA THR A 23 18.05 -0.19 -6.12
C THR A 23 16.66 -0.81 -6.18
N MET A 24 16.06 -0.92 -7.37
CA MET A 24 14.76 -1.56 -7.54
C MET A 24 14.83 -3.06 -7.28
N ASP A 25 15.87 -3.72 -7.80
CA ASP A 25 16.10 -5.14 -7.58
C ASP A 25 16.40 -5.45 -6.11
N GLU A 26 17.23 -4.64 -5.44
CA GLU A 26 17.54 -4.81 -4.01
C GLU A 26 16.30 -4.58 -3.12
N ALA A 27 15.42 -3.65 -3.50
CA ALA A 27 14.19 -3.39 -2.76
C ALA A 27 13.11 -4.47 -2.97
N ARG A 28 13.20 -5.27 -4.03
CA ARG A 28 12.21 -6.30 -4.38
C ARG A 28 12.05 -7.35 -3.28
N ASP A 29 13.10 -7.65 -2.52
CA ASP A 29 12.99 -8.57 -1.39
C ASP A 29 12.01 -8.09 -0.30
N GLU A 30 11.86 -6.77 -0.09
CA GLU A 30 10.90 -6.24 0.89
C GLU A 30 9.46 -6.47 0.45
N PHE A 31 9.23 -6.44 -0.87
CA PHE A 31 7.93 -6.73 -1.44
C PHE A 31 7.51 -8.18 -1.14
N GLU A 32 8.44 -9.13 -1.25
CA GLU A 32 8.17 -10.55 -1.04
C GLU A 32 8.09 -10.96 0.45
N ARG A 33 8.69 -10.18 1.36
CA ARG A 33 8.74 -10.49 2.81
C ARG A 33 7.43 -10.18 3.56
N HIS A 34 6.55 -9.39 2.97
CA HIS A 34 5.34 -8.90 3.63
C HIS A 34 4.09 -9.44 2.93
N PRO A 35 3.18 -10.13 3.65
CA PRO A 35 1.92 -10.59 3.06
C PRO A 35 0.99 -9.40 2.73
N ASN A 36 0.12 -9.56 1.71
CA ASN A 36 -0.91 -8.59 1.30
C ASN A 36 -0.37 -7.21 0.81
N ASN A 37 -1.21 -6.16 0.88
CA ASN A 37 -0.91 -4.77 0.47
C ASN A 37 0.31 -4.13 1.19
N ALA A 38 0.82 -4.77 2.26
CA ALA A 38 1.99 -4.30 2.98
C ALA A 38 3.28 -4.44 2.15
N GLY A 39 3.40 -5.46 1.29
CA GLY A 39 4.58 -5.65 0.43
C GLY A 39 4.83 -4.48 -0.49
N TRP A 40 3.80 -3.94 -1.13
CA TRP A 40 3.94 -2.75 -1.97
C TRP A 40 4.34 -1.51 -1.17
N THR A 41 3.75 -1.32 0.01
CA THR A 41 4.09 -0.20 0.89
C THR A 41 5.54 -0.30 1.38
N ALA A 42 5.98 -1.49 1.78
CA ALA A 42 7.35 -1.77 2.20
C ALA A 42 8.35 -1.54 1.05
N TYR A 43 8.02 -1.96 -0.17
CA TYR A 43 8.81 -1.71 -1.37
C TYR A 43 9.00 -0.21 -1.62
N ILE A 44 7.90 0.56 -1.66
CA ILE A 44 7.95 2.01 -1.88
C ILE A 44 8.71 2.73 -0.75
N ASN A 45 8.53 2.29 0.50
CA ASN A 45 9.29 2.78 1.64
C ASN A 45 10.79 2.50 1.48
N ARG A 46 11.17 1.29 1.06
CA ARG A 46 12.55 0.87 0.86
C ARG A 46 13.23 1.67 -0.24
N LEU A 47 12.62 1.75 -1.42
CA LEU A 47 13.12 2.58 -2.54
C LEU A 47 13.39 4.01 -2.10
N CYS A 48 12.41 4.63 -1.44
CA CYS A 48 12.55 5.99 -0.96
C CYS A 48 13.65 6.11 0.10
N LEU A 49 13.70 5.16 1.05
CA LEU A 49 14.68 5.16 2.13
C LEU A 49 16.10 5.10 1.59
N ASP A 50 16.39 4.17 0.69
CA ASP A 50 17.75 3.90 0.23
C ASP A 50 18.28 5.08 -0.62
N VAL A 51 17.46 5.60 -1.53
CA VAL A 51 17.83 6.75 -2.37
C VAL A 51 18.02 8.01 -1.54
N VAL A 52 17.08 8.30 -0.63
CA VAL A 52 17.14 9.53 0.18
C VAL A 52 18.28 9.45 1.20
N ILE A 53 18.53 8.29 1.82
CA ILE A 53 19.70 8.10 2.70
C ILE A 53 21.00 8.27 1.92
N SER A 54 21.11 7.68 0.73
CA SER A 54 22.32 7.81 -0.10
C SER A 54 22.62 9.27 -0.41
N TRP A 55 21.58 10.04 -0.73
CA TRP A 55 21.69 11.48 -0.93
C TRP A 55 22.04 12.24 0.37
N LEU A 56 21.36 11.96 1.49
CA LEU A 56 21.60 12.62 2.78
C LEU A 56 22.99 12.35 3.35
N ARG A 57 23.60 11.19 3.08
CA ARG A 57 24.97 10.84 3.53
C ARG A 57 26.04 11.82 3.04
N GLN A 58 25.78 12.54 1.94
CA GLN A 58 26.65 13.62 1.48
C GLN A 58 26.66 14.81 2.45
N PHE A 59 25.59 14.93 3.25
CA PHE A 59 25.25 16.07 4.09
C PHE A 59 25.00 15.75 5.55
N THR A 60 25.06 14.53 6.08
CA THR A 60 25.05 14.27 7.54
C THR A 60 25.23 12.78 7.80
N VAL A 61 25.51 12.42 9.06
CA VAL A 61 25.40 11.03 9.52
C VAL A 61 23.91 10.74 9.75
N GLU A 62 23.42 9.69 9.09
CA GLU A 62 22.04 9.25 9.13
C GLU A 62 21.96 7.79 9.55
N GLU A 63 21.10 7.49 10.52
CA GLU A 63 20.81 6.13 10.93
C GLU A 63 19.31 5.84 10.72
N PRO A 64 18.94 5.00 9.73
CA PRO A 64 17.58 4.49 9.68
C PRO A 64 17.29 3.74 10.97
N ARG A 65 16.04 3.75 11.42
CA ARG A 65 15.63 3.08 12.66
C ARG A 65 15.20 1.65 12.38
N PRO A 66 16.10 0.64 12.48
CA PRO A 66 15.80 -0.74 12.10
C PRO A 66 14.67 -1.32 12.96
N ASP A 67 14.55 -0.86 14.21
CA ASP A 67 13.49 -1.26 15.12
C ASP A 67 12.10 -0.86 14.61
N LEU A 68 11.98 0.19 13.79
CA LEU A 68 10.72 0.68 13.24
C LEU A 68 10.43 0.16 11.82
N LEU A 69 11.39 -0.48 11.14
CA LEU A 69 11.17 -1.01 9.78
C LEU A 69 10.11 -2.13 9.75
N ILE A 70 9.99 -2.90 10.83
CA ILE A 70 8.91 -3.90 10.99
C ILE A 70 7.51 -3.25 10.95
N CYS A 71 7.42 -1.93 11.17
CA CYS A 71 6.15 -1.22 11.06
C CYS A 71 5.69 -1.07 9.62
N TRP A 72 6.50 -1.37 8.60
CA TRP A 72 6.07 -1.33 7.20
C TRP A 72 4.98 -2.35 6.87
N GLU A 73 4.79 -3.34 7.74
CA GLU A 73 3.61 -4.21 7.74
C GLU A 73 2.29 -3.44 7.97
N PHE A 74 2.37 -2.27 8.61
CA PHE A 74 1.21 -1.50 9.07
C PHE A 74 1.19 -0.05 8.57
N LEU A 75 2.36 0.54 8.31
CA LEU A 75 2.52 1.98 8.15
C LEU A 75 3.34 2.31 6.91
N ASN A 76 2.86 3.30 6.17
CA ASN A 76 3.67 4.02 5.21
C ASN A 76 4.66 4.95 5.94
N GLY A 77 5.89 5.05 5.45
CA GLY A 77 6.93 5.95 5.96
C GLY A 77 8.09 5.28 6.69
N ALA A 78 9.22 5.99 6.73
CA ALA A 78 10.47 5.49 7.29
C ALA A 78 11.15 6.55 8.16
N ALA A 79 11.45 6.20 9.41
CA ALA A 79 12.13 7.10 10.33
C ALA A 79 13.65 7.04 10.18
N ILE A 80 14.27 8.21 10.16
CA ILE A 80 15.71 8.43 10.10
C ILE A 80 16.08 9.39 11.23
N ASP A 81 17.09 9.02 12.01
CA ASP A 81 17.65 9.90 13.03
C ASP A 81 18.90 10.63 12.44
N CYS A 82 18.75 11.94 12.25
CA CYS A 82 19.76 12.86 11.77
C CYS A 82 20.48 13.51 12.96
N GLY A 83 21.34 12.74 13.63
CA GLY A 83 21.95 13.11 14.90
C GLY A 83 20.91 13.31 16.00
N ALA A 84 20.55 14.55 16.29
CA ALA A 84 19.58 14.90 17.32
C ALA A 84 18.15 14.98 16.76
N THR A 85 18.00 15.29 15.48
CA THR A 85 16.73 15.58 14.84
C THR A 85 16.17 14.31 14.22
N ARG A 86 14.89 14.02 14.42
CA ARG A 86 14.22 12.91 13.73
C ARG A 86 13.47 13.42 12.51
N VAL A 87 13.69 12.75 11.39
CA VAL A 87 12.94 12.95 10.16
C VAL A 87 12.20 11.66 9.83
N VAL A 88 10.94 11.77 9.43
CA VAL A 88 10.21 10.65 8.82
C VAL A 88 10.03 10.95 7.34
N LEU A 89 10.53 10.04 6.50
CA LEU A 89 10.21 10.01 5.08
C LEU A 89 8.77 9.56 4.91
N VAL A 90 8.03 10.26 4.05
CA VAL A 90 6.63 9.98 3.74
C VAL A 90 6.53 9.79 2.23
N PRO A 91 6.79 8.57 1.75
CA PRO A 91 6.73 8.29 0.33
C PRO A 91 5.28 8.15 -0.13
N TYR A 92 5.02 8.55 -1.37
CA TYR A 92 3.74 8.30 -2.01
C TYR A 92 3.97 8.21 -3.52
N GLN A 93 3.22 7.35 -4.19
CA GLN A 93 3.41 7.16 -5.62
C GLN A 93 2.74 8.26 -6.43
N ILE A 94 3.46 8.84 -7.38
CA ILE A 94 2.95 9.84 -8.31
C ILE A 94 2.78 9.24 -9.70
N PRO A 95 1.84 9.77 -10.52
CA PRO A 95 0.87 10.83 -10.20
C PRO A 95 -0.36 10.38 -9.42
N GLN A 96 -0.47 9.11 -9.04
CA GLN A 96 -1.76 8.53 -8.67
C GLN A 96 -2.22 8.81 -7.23
N ASN A 97 -1.31 9.13 -6.32
CA ASN A 97 -1.61 9.37 -4.91
C ASN A 97 -1.23 10.78 -4.46
N GLU A 98 -1.76 11.17 -3.31
CA GLU A 98 -1.41 12.39 -2.58
C GLU A 98 -0.63 12.02 -1.30
N PRO A 99 0.21 12.94 -0.78
CA PRO A 99 0.95 12.68 0.45
C PRO A 99 0.01 12.53 1.64
N PHE A 100 0.28 11.51 2.44
CA PHE A 100 -0.49 11.21 3.64
C PHE A 100 0.44 10.75 4.75
N ILE A 101 0.34 11.39 5.92
CA ILE A 101 1.21 11.16 7.08
C ILE A 101 0.40 10.38 8.12
N PRO A 102 0.67 9.07 8.31
CA PRO A 102 -0.05 8.25 9.29
C PRO A 102 -0.04 8.88 10.70
N GLN A 103 -1.18 8.76 11.40
CA GLN A 103 -1.34 9.30 12.75
C GLN A 103 -0.32 8.72 13.74
N GLU A 104 0.24 7.54 13.47
CA GLU A 104 1.25 6.87 14.26
C GLU A 104 2.57 7.64 14.27
N TRP A 105 2.99 8.17 13.12
CA TRP A 105 4.15 9.06 13.03
C TRP A 105 3.87 10.43 13.64
N VAL A 106 2.59 10.80 13.70
CA VAL A 106 1.91 11.89 14.41
C VAL A 106 2.07 11.94 15.93
N ASP A 107 1.28 11.06 16.52
CA ASP A 107 0.72 11.17 17.86
C ASP A 107 1.23 10.06 18.78
N ILE A 108 2.14 9.18 18.32
CA ILE A 108 2.85 8.23 19.18
C ILE A 108 4.18 8.87 19.62
N PRO A 109 4.38 9.21 20.91
CA PRO A 109 5.56 9.96 21.35
C PRO A 109 6.90 9.36 20.95
N ILE A 110 7.03 8.03 20.95
CA ILE A 110 8.29 7.36 20.59
C ILE A 110 8.53 7.30 19.07
N PHE A 111 7.50 7.51 18.24
CA PHE A 111 7.60 7.54 16.78
C PHE A 111 7.72 8.96 16.25
N ALA A 112 7.01 9.90 16.89
CA ALA A 112 6.94 11.32 16.53
C ALA A 112 8.27 11.88 16.03
N ALA A 113 8.22 12.50 14.86
CA ALA A 113 9.37 13.15 14.24
C ALA A 113 9.38 14.65 14.51
N ASP A 114 10.51 15.30 14.27
CA ASP A 114 10.60 16.76 14.25
C ASP A 114 10.12 17.29 12.89
N TYR A 115 10.42 16.57 11.81
CA TYR A 115 10.01 16.89 10.45
C TYR A 115 9.52 15.65 9.68
N TYR A 116 8.58 15.88 8.77
CA TYR A 116 8.09 14.89 7.81
C TYR A 116 8.50 15.34 6.41
N LEU A 117 9.35 14.55 5.74
CA LEU A 117 9.84 14.80 4.39
C LEU A 117 8.96 14.06 3.40
N VAL A 118 8.29 14.81 2.51
CA VAL A 118 7.35 14.27 1.54
C VAL A 118 8.07 13.89 0.25
N CYS A 119 7.94 12.62 -0.13
CA CYS A 119 8.71 12.03 -1.23
C CYS A 119 7.75 11.44 -2.29
N GLY A 120 7.69 12.04 -3.47
CA GLY A 120 6.93 11.48 -4.59
C GLY A 120 7.75 10.42 -5.32
N VAL A 121 7.30 9.18 -5.37
CA VAL A 121 7.98 8.08 -6.08
C VAL A 121 7.34 7.90 -7.45
N ASP A 122 8.13 8.12 -8.50
CA ASP A 122 7.74 7.95 -9.90
C ASP A 122 8.42 6.69 -10.44
N LEU A 123 7.62 5.69 -10.80
CA LEU A 123 8.10 4.45 -11.43
C LEU A 123 7.72 4.38 -12.91
N ASP A 124 6.93 5.35 -13.39
CA ASP A 124 6.41 5.37 -14.76
C ASP A 124 7.44 5.97 -15.74
N GLU A 125 8.35 6.82 -15.24
CA GLU A 125 9.49 7.34 -16.00
C GLU A 125 10.67 6.34 -16.10
N GLU A 126 11.38 6.36 -17.23
CA GLU A 126 12.54 5.47 -17.49
C GLU A 126 13.61 5.61 -16.40
N GLY A 127 13.90 4.49 -15.71
CA GLY A 127 14.87 4.42 -14.61
C GLY A 127 14.35 4.81 -13.23
N GLY A 128 13.12 5.34 -13.14
CA GLY A 128 12.43 5.72 -11.91
C GLY A 128 13.08 6.86 -11.11
N TRP A 129 12.26 7.63 -10.39
CA TRP A 129 12.69 8.80 -9.63
C TRP A 129 12.03 8.90 -8.26
N VAL A 130 12.78 9.42 -7.30
CA VAL A 130 12.25 9.95 -6.04
C VAL A 130 12.33 11.47 -6.09
N HIS A 131 11.18 12.13 -6.02
CA HIS A 131 11.04 13.58 -5.98
C HIS A 131 10.91 14.02 -4.52
N LEU A 132 11.86 14.80 -4.03
CA LEU A 132 11.71 15.48 -2.74
C LEU A 132 10.79 16.69 -2.92
N LYS A 133 9.52 16.53 -2.55
CA LYS A 133 8.47 17.53 -2.77
C LYS A 133 8.50 18.65 -1.71
N GLY A 134 9.19 18.43 -0.60
CA GLY A 134 9.35 19.37 0.50
C GLY A 134 9.05 18.73 1.85
N TYR A 135 9.00 19.54 2.92
CA TYR A 135 8.83 19.03 4.29
C TYR A 135 7.89 19.90 5.11
N VAL A 136 7.39 19.32 6.21
CA VAL A 136 6.58 20.00 7.22
C VAL A 136 7.07 19.62 8.62
N SER A 137 7.14 20.60 9.53
CA SER A 137 7.46 20.30 10.94
C SER A 137 6.26 19.71 11.67
N HIS A 138 6.51 18.93 12.73
CA HIS A 138 5.45 18.42 13.59
C HIS A 138 4.53 19.52 14.13
N TRP A 139 5.08 20.65 14.53
CA TRP A 139 4.26 21.75 15.02
C TRP A 139 3.39 22.35 13.91
N GLN A 140 3.93 22.57 12.72
CA GLN A 140 3.13 23.06 11.60
C GLN A 140 2.02 22.07 11.23
N LEU A 141 2.33 20.77 11.18
CA LEU A 141 1.36 19.74 10.84
C LEU A 141 0.20 19.69 11.85
N LYS A 142 0.48 19.82 13.15
CA LYS A 142 -0.55 19.83 14.20
C LYS A 142 -1.39 21.11 14.25
N ASN A 143 -0.84 22.25 13.85
CA ASN A 143 -1.54 23.54 13.94
C ASN A 143 -2.23 23.96 12.64
N TYR A 144 -1.73 23.49 11.49
CA TYR A 144 -2.19 23.94 10.16
C TYR A 144 -2.50 22.78 9.20
N GLY A 145 -2.09 21.55 9.50
CA GLY A 145 -2.43 20.38 8.69
C GLY A 145 -3.89 19.98 8.81
N GLY A 146 -4.41 19.34 7.76
CA GLY A 146 -5.70 18.67 7.81
C GLY A 146 -5.58 17.29 8.46
N TYR A 147 -6.66 16.82 9.08
CA TYR A 147 -6.74 15.49 9.66
C TYR A 147 -7.92 14.73 9.06
N ASP A 148 -7.65 13.52 8.55
CA ASP A 148 -8.64 12.58 8.05
C ASP A 148 -8.90 11.53 9.13
N SER A 149 -10.11 11.55 9.70
CA SER A 149 -10.51 10.61 10.75
C SER A 149 -10.82 9.21 10.25
N GLU A 150 -11.21 9.06 8.97
CA GLU A 150 -11.55 7.76 8.38
C GLU A 150 -10.28 6.98 8.08
N ARG A 151 -9.25 7.65 7.56
CA ARG A 151 -7.96 7.06 7.20
C ARG A 151 -6.93 7.14 8.34
N ARG A 152 -7.24 7.89 9.40
CA ARG A 152 -6.39 8.17 10.57
C ARG A 152 -5.00 8.68 10.19
N GLY A 153 -4.96 9.91 9.71
CA GLY A 153 -3.70 10.56 9.42
C GLY A 153 -3.86 12.00 8.99
N TYR A 154 -2.72 12.63 8.78
CA TYR A 154 -2.63 14.05 8.46
C TYR A 154 -2.26 14.24 7.01
N TYR A 155 -2.71 15.35 6.43
CA TYR A 155 -2.31 15.81 5.12
C TYR A 155 -1.97 17.29 5.17
N THR A 156 -1.16 17.72 4.22
CA THR A 156 -0.74 19.11 4.09
C THR A 156 -0.88 19.53 2.63
N ASN A 157 -1.15 20.80 2.38
CA ASN A 157 -1.21 21.33 1.04
C ASN A 157 0.19 21.28 0.41
N LEU A 158 0.33 20.58 -0.73
CA LEU A 158 1.59 20.46 -1.46
C LEU A 158 2.16 21.83 -1.88
N LYS A 159 1.30 22.83 -2.11
CA LYS A 159 1.74 24.21 -2.44
C LYS A 159 2.33 24.97 -1.25
N GLU A 160 2.13 24.45 -0.05
CA GLU A 160 2.70 24.97 1.19
C GLU A 160 3.95 24.18 1.61
N LEU A 161 4.31 23.15 0.85
CA LEU A 161 5.58 22.47 1.04
C LEU A 161 6.73 23.36 0.61
N LYS A 162 7.75 23.32 1.45
CA LYS A 162 8.94 24.13 1.31
C LYS A 162 9.80 23.70 0.11
N THR A 163 10.28 24.66 -0.68
CA THR A 163 10.99 24.45 -1.96
C THR A 163 12.39 23.83 -1.79
N GLU A 164 13.10 23.57 -2.90
CA GLU A 164 14.48 23.03 -2.89
C GLU A 164 15.45 23.90 -2.06
N GLU A 165 15.36 25.22 -2.18
CA GLU A 165 16.17 26.17 -1.38
C GLU A 165 15.89 26.04 0.13
N GLU A 166 14.65 25.73 0.50
CA GLU A 166 14.26 25.53 1.89
C GLU A 166 14.57 24.12 2.41
N LEU A 167 14.77 23.17 1.52
CA LEU A 167 15.26 21.82 1.82
C LEU A 167 16.73 21.86 2.26
N LEU A 168 17.53 22.76 1.66
CA LEU A 168 18.86 23.12 2.18
C LEU A 168 18.76 23.78 3.57
N MET A 169 17.72 24.57 3.84
CA MET A 169 17.48 25.08 5.20
C MET A 169 17.08 23.98 6.19
N LEU A 170 16.36 22.93 5.77
CA LEU A 170 16.14 21.75 6.61
C LEU A 170 17.47 21.07 6.94
N LEU A 171 18.33 20.83 5.95
CA LEU A 171 19.66 20.24 6.17
C LEU A 171 20.53 21.11 7.09
N ALA A 172 20.46 22.44 6.93
CA ALA A 172 21.13 23.37 7.82
C ALA A 172 20.54 23.35 9.24
N ALA A 173 19.22 23.26 9.39
CA ALA A 173 18.53 23.16 10.68
C ALA A 173 18.84 21.84 11.38
N VAL A 174 18.86 20.73 10.64
CA VAL A 174 19.25 19.39 11.11
C VAL A 174 20.68 19.40 11.66
N ARG A 175 21.62 20.09 10.99
CA ARG A 175 23.03 20.15 11.40
C ARG A 175 23.35 21.19 12.49
N LEU A 176 22.75 22.37 12.41
CA LEU A 176 23.24 23.58 13.11
C LEU A 176 22.15 24.36 13.84
N GLY A 177 20.87 24.07 13.58
CA GLY A 177 19.74 24.87 14.06
C GLY A 177 19.11 24.36 15.36
N PRO A 178 18.42 25.24 16.11
CA PRO A 178 17.51 24.78 17.17
C PRO A 178 16.35 24.01 16.54
N ARG A 179 15.98 22.87 17.15
CA ARG A 179 14.87 22.05 16.67
C ARG A 179 13.57 22.86 16.72
N SER A 180 12.73 22.72 15.68
CA SER A 180 11.34 23.15 15.81
C SER A 180 10.70 22.39 16.98
N PRO A 181 10.05 23.07 17.94
CA PRO A 181 9.40 22.37 19.04
C PRO A 181 8.31 21.46 18.47
N ARG A 182 8.12 20.28 19.05
CA ARG A 182 6.92 19.48 18.76
C ARG A 182 5.74 20.12 19.47
N ALA A 183 4.56 20.03 18.86
CA ALA A 183 3.32 20.35 19.56
C ALA A 183 3.07 19.32 20.68
N GLU A 184 2.18 19.64 21.63
CA GLU A 184 1.82 18.71 22.69
C GLU A 184 1.23 17.42 22.11
N ILE A 185 1.79 16.28 22.53
CA ILE A 185 1.32 14.95 22.17
C ILE A 185 0.60 14.37 23.39
N SER A 186 -0.62 13.90 23.19
CA SER A 186 -1.40 13.30 24.28
C SER A 186 -0.70 12.04 24.83
N PRO A 187 -0.74 11.82 26.16
CA PRO A 187 -0.16 10.62 26.75
C PRO A 187 -0.90 9.37 26.25
N LEU A 188 -0.13 8.29 26.06
CA LEU A 188 -0.68 7.02 25.57
C LEU A 188 -1.54 6.33 26.64
N LEU A 189 -2.53 5.58 26.17
CA LEU A 189 -3.31 4.67 27.01
C LEU A 189 -2.38 3.63 27.67
N ALA A 190 -2.53 3.42 28.97
CA ALA A 190 -1.86 2.32 29.66
C ALA A 190 -2.60 1.01 29.40
N LEU A 191 -2.13 0.23 28.41
CA LEU A 191 -2.63 -1.12 28.16
C LEU A 191 -2.07 -2.11 29.19
N ASN A 192 -2.94 -2.98 29.72
CA ASN A 192 -2.50 -4.13 30.50
C ASN A 192 -2.20 -5.32 29.56
N ARG A 193 -1.43 -6.29 30.08
CA ARG A 193 -1.02 -7.47 29.30
C ARG A 193 -2.21 -8.27 28.76
N GLN A 194 -3.25 -8.48 29.56
CA GLN A 194 -4.41 -9.28 29.14
C GLN A 194 -5.13 -8.64 27.95
N ARG A 195 -5.35 -7.32 27.99
CA ARG A 195 -5.95 -6.58 26.87
C ARG A 195 -5.05 -6.61 25.64
N ALA A 196 -3.74 -6.44 25.81
CA ALA A 196 -2.80 -6.51 24.70
C ALA A 196 -2.82 -7.88 23.99
N GLU A 197 -2.86 -8.99 24.73
CA GLU A 197 -2.95 -10.35 24.12
C GLU A 197 -4.25 -10.54 23.33
N VAL A 198 -5.38 -10.01 23.81
CA VAL A 198 -6.65 -10.05 23.08
C VAL A 198 -6.54 -9.27 21.76
N LEU A 199 -5.97 -8.07 21.79
CA LEU A 199 -5.77 -7.25 20.60
C LEU A 199 -4.80 -7.92 19.61
N LEU A 200 -3.70 -8.50 20.09
CA LEU A 200 -2.74 -9.22 19.25
C LEU A 200 -3.38 -10.41 18.53
N ASN A 201 -4.21 -11.19 19.23
CA ASN A 201 -4.93 -12.30 18.62
C ASN A 201 -5.93 -11.82 17.57
N GLN A 202 -6.70 -10.76 17.86
CA GLN A 202 -7.64 -10.16 16.91
C GLN A 202 -6.92 -9.66 15.65
N LEU A 203 -5.83 -8.90 15.81
CA LEU A 203 -5.12 -8.24 14.71
C LEU A 203 -4.14 -9.17 13.97
N SER A 204 -3.92 -10.39 14.48
CA SER A 204 -3.08 -11.39 13.81
C SER A 204 -3.71 -11.97 12.54
N ASN A 205 -5.01 -11.79 12.34
CA ASN A 205 -5.67 -12.22 11.12
C ASN A 205 -5.14 -11.45 9.90
N THR A 206 -4.49 -12.17 8.98
CA THR A 206 -3.90 -11.62 7.75
C THR A 206 -4.95 -11.17 6.74
N ASP A 207 -6.21 -11.61 6.84
CA ASP A 207 -7.30 -11.10 5.99
C ASP A 207 -7.66 -9.64 6.30
N ILE A 208 -7.28 -9.17 7.49
CA ILE A 208 -7.44 -7.77 7.87
C ILE A 208 -6.33 -6.96 7.20
N ILE A 209 -6.73 -6.20 6.17
CA ILE A 209 -5.84 -5.36 5.36
C ILE A 209 -5.37 -4.13 6.14
N ALA A 210 -6.24 -3.54 6.98
CA ALA A 210 -5.97 -2.31 7.72
C ALA A 210 -6.16 -2.49 9.25
N PRO A 211 -5.28 -3.27 9.93
CA PRO A 211 -5.43 -3.59 11.34
C PRO A 211 -5.51 -2.36 12.27
N TRP A 212 -4.93 -1.23 11.85
CA TRP A 212 -4.99 0.03 12.59
C TRP A 212 -6.39 0.67 12.61
N LEU A 213 -7.34 0.25 11.76
CA LEU A 213 -8.71 0.76 11.75
C LEU A 213 -9.69 -0.10 12.55
N GLU A 214 -9.35 -1.36 12.85
CA GLU A 214 -10.22 -2.32 13.55
C GLU A 214 -10.46 -1.99 15.03
N ILE A 215 -9.57 -1.21 15.63
CA ILE A 215 -9.59 -0.86 17.05
C ILE A 215 -9.45 0.65 17.23
N SER A 216 -9.63 1.16 18.46
CA SER A 216 -9.43 2.59 18.72
C SER A 216 -7.96 2.99 18.53
N PHE A 217 -7.70 4.23 18.09
CA PHE A 217 -6.32 4.71 17.93
C PHE A 217 -5.55 4.65 19.26
N ALA A 218 -6.21 4.91 20.40
CA ALA A 218 -5.57 4.85 21.71
C ALA A 218 -5.02 3.44 22.03
N GLU A 219 -5.76 2.38 21.69
CA GLU A 219 -5.31 1.00 21.87
C GLU A 219 -4.23 0.63 20.86
N TRP A 220 -4.39 1.02 19.60
CA TRP A 220 -3.41 0.80 18.54
C TRP A 220 -2.06 1.47 18.84
N ALA A 221 -2.09 2.74 19.22
CA ALA A 221 -0.93 3.54 19.61
C ALA A 221 -0.19 2.93 20.81
N ALA A 222 -0.93 2.49 21.83
CA ALA A 222 -0.35 1.84 22.99
C ALA A 222 0.26 0.45 22.65
N LEU A 223 -0.31 -0.25 21.67
CA LEU A 223 0.22 -1.53 21.19
C LEU A 223 1.54 -1.33 20.43
N LEU A 224 1.57 -0.40 19.46
CA LEU A 224 2.76 -0.11 18.66
C LEU A 224 3.89 0.54 19.48
N ALA A 225 3.55 1.37 20.47
CA ALA A 225 4.53 2.01 21.33
C ALA A 225 5.31 1.01 22.22
N ASN A 226 4.81 -0.21 22.37
CA ASN A 226 5.49 -1.27 23.10
C ASN A 226 6.25 -2.20 22.14
N ASP A 227 7.58 -2.18 22.21
CA ASP A 227 8.44 -2.97 21.32
C ASP A 227 8.12 -4.47 21.31
N ARG A 228 7.75 -5.04 22.47
CA ARG A 228 7.44 -6.47 22.56
C ARG A 228 6.14 -6.81 21.84
N TRP A 229 5.10 -6.01 22.03
CA TRP A 229 3.80 -6.25 21.40
C TRP A 229 3.85 -5.96 19.90
N ARG A 230 4.53 -4.89 19.51
CA ARG A 230 4.76 -4.55 18.11
C ARG A 230 5.48 -5.65 17.33
N ARG A 231 6.60 -6.17 17.87
CA ARG A 231 7.30 -7.32 17.27
C ARG A 231 6.43 -8.56 17.23
N ARG A 232 5.69 -8.83 18.31
CA ARG A 232 4.79 -9.98 18.37
C ARG A 232 3.69 -9.91 17.30
N LEU A 233 3.09 -8.74 17.08
CA LEU A 233 2.09 -8.56 16.04
C LEU A 233 2.69 -8.77 14.64
N TYR A 234 3.86 -8.19 14.40
CA TYR A 234 4.60 -8.39 13.15
C TYR A 234 4.85 -9.88 12.91
N GLU A 235 5.45 -10.59 13.88
CA GLU A 235 5.71 -12.04 13.79
C GLU A 235 4.44 -12.84 13.52
N LEU A 236 3.34 -12.54 14.21
CA LEU A 236 2.08 -13.26 14.04
C LEU A 236 1.51 -13.12 12.62
N ARG A 237 1.70 -11.95 11.99
CA ARG A 237 1.19 -11.69 10.64
C ARG A 237 2.12 -12.16 9.55
N THR A 238 3.44 -12.09 9.74
CA THR A 238 4.41 -12.53 8.73
C THR A 238 4.72 -14.03 8.79
N SER A 239 4.69 -14.66 9.96
CA SER A 239 5.04 -16.08 10.12
C SER A 239 3.98 -17.05 9.59
N ARG A 240 2.75 -16.59 9.33
CA ARG A 240 1.67 -17.42 8.77
C ARG A 240 1.67 -17.48 7.24
N SER A 241 2.53 -16.69 6.57
CA SER A 241 2.66 -16.64 5.11
C SER A 241 3.58 -17.74 4.52
N ALA A 242 3.94 -18.77 5.28
CA ALA A 242 4.85 -19.85 4.88
C ALA A 242 4.16 -21.21 4.69
N ALA A 243 2.90 -21.23 4.26
CA ALA A 243 2.23 -22.44 3.78
C ALA A 243 2.50 -22.61 2.27
N ALA A 244 2.75 -23.85 1.84
CA ALA A 244 3.31 -24.23 0.55
C ALA A 244 2.54 -23.69 -0.67
N LYS A 245 3.25 -23.10 -1.65
CA LYS A 245 2.71 -22.61 -2.93
C LYS A 245 1.91 -23.72 -3.64
N PRO A 246 0.66 -23.49 -4.11
CA PRO A 246 -0.10 -24.44 -4.91
C PRO A 246 0.39 -24.37 -6.36
N ALA A 247 1.60 -24.88 -6.60
CA ALA A 247 2.30 -24.76 -7.89
C ALA A 247 1.53 -25.43 -9.05
N SER A 248 0.73 -26.47 -8.78
CA SER A 248 -0.01 -27.23 -9.80
C SER A 248 -1.15 -26.46 -10.45
N LEU A 249 -1.89 -25.63 -9.70
CA LEU A 249 -3.01 -24.85 -10.22
C LEU A 249 -2.52 -23.64 -11.01
N LEU A 250 -1.49 -22.95 -10.53
CA LEU A 250 -0.87 -21.80 -11.20
C LEU A 250 -0.32 -22.18 -12.59
N GLU A 251 0.44 -23.27 -12.68
CA GLU A 251 0.97 -23.75 -13.97
C GLU A 251 -0.13 -24.05 -14.99
N ARG A 252 -1.30 -24.51 -14.53
CA ARG A 252 -2.42 -24.85 -15.40
C ARG A 252 -3.15 -23.62 -15.92
N LEU A 253 -3.39 -22.64 -15.05
CA LEU A 253 -4.02 -21.38 -15.45
C LEU A 253 -3.12 -20.60 -16.42
N LEU A 254 -1.79 -20.57 -16.19
CA LEU A 254 -0.83 -19.99 -17.14
C LEU A 254 -0.92 -20.66 -18.53
N LYS A 255 -1.01 -22.01 -18.59
CA LYS A 255 -1.21 -22.74 -19.85
C LYS A 255 -2.57 -22.46 -20.50
N ALA A 256 -3.59 -22.09 -19.73
CA ALA A 256 -4.91 -21.66 -20.21
C ALA A 256 -4.96 -20.18 -20.64
N GLY A 257 -3.81 -19.53 -20.74
CA GLY A 257 -3.68 -18.14 -21.20
C GLY A 257 -4.01 -17.09 -20.14
N TRP A 258 -4.01 -17.47 -18.86
CA TRP A 258 -3.97 -16.50 -17.77
C TRP A 258 -2.56 -15.92 -17.67
N GLN A 259 -2.47 -14.66 -17.26
CA GLN A 259 -1.21 -13.92 -17.17
C GLN A 259 -0.90 -13.64 -15.70
N THR A 260 0.38 -13.48 -15.37
CA THR A 260 0.75 -13.07 -14.01
C THR A 260 0.34 -11.62 -13.75
N ALA A 261 0.18 -11.24 -12.47
CA ALA A 261 -0.06 -9.84 -12.11
C ALA A 261 1.05 -8.93 -12.68
N GLU A 262 2.31 -9.38 -12.66
CA GLU A 262 3.47 -8.69 -13.23
C GLU A 262 3.31 -8.44 -14.74
N GLU A 263 2.99 -9.48 -15.52
CA GLU A 263 2.77 -9.36 -16.97
C GLU A 263 1.61 -8.40 -17.28
N ILE A 264 0.52 -8.44 -16.50
CA ILE A 264 -0.64 -7.57 -16.69
C ILE A 264 -0.28 -6.10 -16.41
N LEU A 265 0.54 -5.86 -15.39
CA LEU A 265 1.03 -4.53 -15.02
C LEU A 265 1.99 -3.95 -16.07
N GLU A 266 2.84 -4.78 -16.67
CA GLU A 266 3.77 -4.37 -17.73
C GLU A 266 3.07 -4.03 -19.05
N THR A 267 1.90 -4.63 -19.31
CA THR A 267 1.26 -4.54 -20.63
C THR A 267 0.31 -3.33 -20.77
N GLN A 268 -0.27 -2.74 -19.70
CA GLN A 268 -1.26 -1.65 -19.81
C GLN A 268 -1.33 -0.66 -18.62
N TYR A 269 -1.67 0.61 -18.91
CA TYR A 269 -1.82 1.78 -18.00
C TYR A 269 -2.96 1.71 -16.95
N PHE A 270 -3.34 0.52 -16.46
CA PHE A 270 -4.46 0.33 -15.52
C PHE A 270 -4.02 0.16 -14.04
N ALA A 271 -2.83 0.61 -13.71
CA ALA A 271 -2.15 0.36 -12.45
C ALA A 271 -2.87 0.84 -11.17
N PHE A 272 -4.01 1.54 -11.21
CA PHE A 272 -4.66 2.01 -9.98
C PHE A 272 -5.42 0.92 -9.22
N SER A 273 -6.10 0.01 -9.93
CA SER A 273 -6.93 -1.04 -9.29
C SER A 273 -6.16 -2.31 -8.92
N LEU A 274 -5.01 -2.55 -9.57
CA LEU A 274 -4.20 -3.78 -9.43
C LEU A 274 -3.07 -3.69 -8.42
N ARG A 275 -2.77 -2.50 -7.86
CA ARG A 275 -1.77 -2.33 -6.78
C ARG A 275 -2.11 -3.09 -5.49
N SER A 276 -3.31 -3.68 -5.39
CA SER A 276 -3.72 -4.56 -4.29
C SER A 276 -3.50 -6.06 -4.54
N ILE A 277 -3.02 -6.42 -5.73
CA ILE A 277 -2.90 -7.81 -6.16
C ILE A 277 -1.48 -8.05 -6.60
N ASN A 278 -0.65 -8.37 -5.63
CA ASN A 278 0.75 -8.56 -5.91
C ASN A 278 1.25 -9.62 -4.93
N ASP A 279 0.77 -10.83 -5.19
CA ASP A 279 1.19 -12.08 -4.59
C ASP A 279 1.62 -13.01 -5.74
N SER A 280 2.68 -13.78 -5.53
CA SER A 280 3.21 -14.78 -6.49
C SER A 280 2.21 -15.90 -6.85
N THR A 281 1.01 -15.83 -6.28
CA THR A 281 -0.11 -16.76 -6.42
C THR A 281 -1.31 -16.15 -7.16
N SER A 282 -1.18 -14.91 -7.67
CA SER A 282 -2.27 -14.21 -8.36
C SER A 282 -2.09 -14.20 -9.87
N LEU A 283 -3.13 -14.65 -10.57
CA LEU A 283 -3.21 -14.67 -12.04
C LEU A 283 -4.43 -13.87 -12.50
N GLY A 284 -4.32 -13.24 -13.66
CA GLY A 284 -5.41 -12.46 -14.24
C GLY A 284 -5.72 -12.82 -15.68
N LYS A 285 -6.96 -12.50 -16.07
CA LYS A 285 -7.46 -12.67 -17.44
C LYS A 285 -8.41 -11.55 -17.81
N PHE A 286 -8.14 -10.92 -18.95
CA PHE A 286 -9.05 -9.94 -19.53
C PHE A 286 -10.28 -10.64 -20.11
N VAL A 287 -11.45 -10.19 -19.69
CA VAL A 287 -12.74 -10.70 -20.09
C VAL A 287 -13.46 -9.63 -20.90
N ASP A 288 -13.61 -9.89 -22.20
CA ASP A 288 -14.42 -9.07 -23.09
C ASP A 288 -15.89 -9.57 -23.04
N LEU A 289 -16.81 -8.68 -22.67
CA LEU A 289 -18.25 -8.96 -22.64
C LEU A 289 -18.98 -8.35 -23.86
N GLY A 290 -18.23 -8.07 -24.93
CA GLY A 290 -18.73 -7.53 -26.18
C GLY A 290 -19.27 -6.11 -26.02
N THR A 291 -20.29 -5.77 -26.81
CA THR A 291 -20.84 -4.41 -26.88
C THR A 291 -21.56 -3.93 -25.62
N GLN A 292 -21.78 -4.81 -24.63
CA GLN A 292 -22.39 -4.49 -23.34
C GLN A 292 -21.46 -3.67 -22.42
N ILE A 293 -20.15 -3.69 -22.69
CA ILE A 293 -19.15 -2.93 -21.94
C ILE A 293 -18.20 -2.21 -22.90
N ARG A 294 -17.73 -1.01 -22.51
CA ARG A 294 -16.66 -0.33 -23.24
C ARG A 294 -15.30 -0.90 -22.81
N GLY A 295 -14.84 -1.92 -23.53
CA GLY A 295 -13.54 -2.56 -23.28
C GLY A 295 -13.70 -3.95 -22.66
N SER A 296 -12.89 -4.26 -21.66
CA SER A 296 -12.93 -5.53 -20.92
C SER A 296 -13.04 -5.30 -19.42
N VAL A 297 -13.39 -6.33 -18.67
CA VAL A 297 -13.10 -6.39 -17.23
C VAL A 297 -11.89 -7.30 -17.00
N LEU A 298 -11.20 -7.11 -15.89
CA LEU A 298 -10.10 -7.97 -15.50
C LEU A 298 -10.56 -8.90 -14.39
N LEU A 299 -10.61 -10.20 -14.69
CA LEU A 299 -10.86 -11.25 -13.71
C LEU A 299 -9.53 -11.69 -13.12
N MET A 300 -9.43 -11.68 -11.80
CA MET A 300 -8.25 -12.08 -11.05
C MET A 300 -8.58 -13.26 -10.16
N VAL A 301 -7.67 -14.22 -10.12
CA VAL A 301 -7.68 -15.39 -9.24
C VAL A 301 -6.46 -15.28 -8.34
N THR A 302 -6.67 -15.27 -7.04
CA THR A 302 -5.60 -15.35 -6.03
C THR A 302 -5.74 -16.66 -5.28
N LEU A 303 -4.63 -17.39 -5.14
CA LEU A 303 -4.60 -18.70 -4.48
C LEU A 303 -3.85 -18.60 -3.16
N THR A 304 -4.52 -18.88 -2.05
CA THR A 304 -3.90 -18.83 -0.72
C THR A 304 -3.82 -20.25 -0.15
N PRO A 305 -2.63 -20.77 0.16
CA PRO A 305 -2.52 -22.06 0.83
C PRO A 305 -3.08 -21.97 2.26
N GLU A 306 -4.05 -22.81 2.59
CA GLU A 306 -4.65 -22.85 3.92
C GLU A 306 -4.74 -24.30 4.43
N ASN A 307 -4.02 -24.63 5.50
CA ASN A 307 -4.10 -25.93 6.20
C ASN A 307 -4.01 -27.21 5.33
N GLY A 308 -3.39 -27.15 4.14
CA GLY A 308 -3.29 -28.29 3.21
C GLY A 308 -4.30 -28.26 2.06
N GLU A 309 -5.21 -27.29 2.06
CA GLU A 309 -6.14 -26.95 0.99
C GLU A 309 -5.70 -25.64 0.30
N THR A 310 -6.30 -25.33 -0.85
CA THR A 310 -6.07 -24.07 -1.58
C THR A 310 -7.33 -23.24 -1.52
N ASP A 311 -7.30 -22.14 -0.77
CA ASP A 311 -8.35 -21.13 -0.82
C ASP A 311 -8.23 -20.31 -2.10
N VAL A 312 -9.36 -20.01 -2.71
CA VAL A 312 -9.46 -19.26 -3.96
C VAL A 312 -10.24 -17.98 -3.73
N ARG A 313 -9.62 -16.87 -4.13
CA ARG A 313 -10.25 -15.56 -4.16
C ARG A 313 -10.39 -15.09 -5.60
N LEU A 314 -11.60 -14.68 -5.96
CA LEU A 314 -11.91 -14.09 -7.26
C LEU A 314 -12.23 -12.62 -7.11
N LYS A 315 -11.65 -11.80 -7.98
CA LYS A 315 -12.00 -10.37 -8.09
C LYS A 315 -12.20 -9.98 -9.53
N VAL A 316 -13.16 -9.10 -9.78
CA VAL A 316 -13.36 -8.47 -11.09
C VAL A 316 -13.14 -6.97 -10.95
N PHE A 317 -12.29 -6.42 -11.80
CA PHE A 317 -11.98 -4.98 -11.85
C PHE A 317 -12.39 -4.37 -13.19
N PRO A 318 -12.81 -3.10 -13.21
CA PRO A 318 -12.95 -2.38 -14.46
C PRO A 318 -11.55 -2.12 -15.02
N THR A 319 -11.40 -2.22 -16.34
CA THR A 319 -10.15 -1.84 -17.00
C THR A 319 -10.21 -0.36 -17.36
N ARG A 320 -11.06 0.02 -18.32
CA ARG A 320 -11.10 1.38 -18.89
C ARG A 320 -11.81 2.43 -18.05
N GLU A 321 -12.82 2.02 -17.30
CA GLU A 321 -13.70 2.92 -16.55
C GLU A 321 -13.35 2.90 -15.07
N LYS A 322 -13.75 3.93 -14.32
CA LYS A 322 -13.47 4.02 -12.87
C LYS A 322 -14.26 2.99 -12.05
N HIS A 323 -15.40 2.55 -12.57
CA HIS A 323 -16.35 1.68 -11.89
C HIS A 323 -16.79 0.55 -12.81
N LEU A 324 -17.14 -0.59 -12.23
CA LEU A 324 -17.78 -1.69 -12.93
C LEU A 324 -19.14 -1.24 -13.47
N PRO A 325 -19.57 -1.78 -14.63
CA PRO A 325 -20.94 -1.58 -15.08
C PRO A 325 -21.90 -2.19 -14.04
N PRO A 326 -23.04 -1.53 -13.74
CA PRO A 326 -24.00 -2.05 -12.77
C PRO A 326 -24.64 -3.34 -13.28
N ASN A 327 -24.96 -4.25 -12.34
CA ASN A 327 -25.51 -5.57 -12.59
C ASN A 327 -24.56 -6.55 -13.31
N LEU A 328 -23.24 -6.30 -13.26
CA LEU A 328 -22.25 -7.29 -13.64
C LEU A 328 -22.19 -8.36 -12.54
N GLN A 329 -22.38 -9.61 -12.93
CA GLN A 329 -22.42 -10.74 -12.01
C GLN A 329 -21.14 -11.55 -12.14
N LEU A 330 -20.60 -11.98 -11.00
CA LEU A 330 -19.54 -12.97 -10.87
C LEU A 330 -20.12 -14.17 -10.14
N LEU A 331 -20.06 -15.35 -10.75
CA LEU A 331 -20.60 -16.60 -10.23
C LEU A 331 -19.51 -17.66 -10.16
N VAL A 332 -19.61 -18.55 -9.18
CA VAL A 332 -18.93 -19.85 -9.15
C VAL A 332 -20.01 -20.92 -9.21
N LEU A 333 -19.91 -21.80 -10.21
CA LEU A 333 -20.79 -22.95 -10.37
C LEU A 333 -20.04 -24.23 -9.97
N ASP A 334 -20.75 -25.18 -9.37
CA ASP A 334 -20.22 -26.52 -9.09
C ASP A 334 -20.24 -27.43 -10.35
N GLU A 335 -19.92 -28.71 -10.17
CA GLU A 335 -19.89 -29.71 -11.26
C GLU A 335 -21.26 -29.97 -11.88
N ASP A 336 -22.34 -29.84 -11.12
CA ASP A 336 -23.72 -30.02 -11.57
C ASP A 336 -24.26 -28.75 -12.26
N GLY A 337 -23.53 -27.64 -12.16
CA GLY A 337 -23.85 -26.36 -12.76
C GLY A 337 -24.74 -25.48 -11.88
N ASP A 338 -24.91 -25.85 -10.61
CA ASP A 338 -25.63 -25.06 -9.62
C ASP A 338 -24.74 -23.91 -9.11
N VAL A 339 -25.37 -22.79 -8.73
CA VAL A 339 -24.66 -21.61 -8.24
C VAL A 339 -24.19 -21.86 -6.82
N PHE A 340 -22.88 -21.98 -6.65
CA PHE A 340 -22.21 -22.15 -5.38
C PHE A 340 -21.93 -20.80 -4.70
N MET A 341 -21.48 -19.79 -5.46
CA MET A 341 -21.26 -18.43 -4.97
C MET A 341 -21.63 -17.37 -6.01
N GLU A 342 -22.06 -16.19 -5.55
CA GLU A 342 -22.39 -15.06 -6.43
C GLU A 342 -22.09 -13.68 -5.82
N ALA A 343 -21.69 -12.74 -6.68
CA ALA A 343 -21.56 -11.32 -6.38
C ALA A 343 -22.09 -10.50 -7.57
N THR A 344 -22.77 -9.39 -7.31
CA THR A 344 -23.32 -8.49 -8.33
C THR A 344 -22.88 -7.07 -8.08
N SER A 345 -22.36 -6.39 -9.10
CA SER A 345 -21.91 -5.00 -9.00
C SER A 345 -23.07 -4.01 -8.93
N GLN A 346 -22.87 -2.97 -8.14
CA GLN A 346 -23.75 -1.82 -8.00
C GLN A 346 -23.14 -0.58 -8.64
N ASN A 347 -23.92 0.52 -8.65
CA ASN A 347 -23.41 1.81 -9.12
C ASN A 347 -22.24 2.26 -8.24
N ALA A 348 -21.12 2.61 -8.89
CA ALA A 348 -19.87 3.06 -8.28
C ALA A 348 -18.99 1.96 -7.64
N ASP A 349 -19.30 0.67 -7.80
CA ASP A 349 -18.37 -0.39 -7.39
C ASP A 349 -17.11 -0.34 -8.26
N ASN A 350 -15.94 -0.24 -7.63
CA ASN A 350 -14.65 -0.31 -8.29
C ASN A 350 -14.14 -1.75 -8.44
N SER A 351 -14.79 -2.72 -7.78
CA SER A 351 -14.57 -4.16 -7.92
C SER A 351 -15.72 -4.95 -7.30
N ILE A 352 -15.86 -6.21 -7.69
CA ILE A 352 -16.66 -7.22 -6.96
C ILE A 352 -15.78 -8.42 -6.65
N GLN A 353 -16.08 -9.13 -5.57
CA GLN A 353 -15.24 -10.22 -5.08
C GLN A 353 -16.04 -11.42 -4.57
N LEU A 354 -15.44 -12.60 -4.71
CA LEU A 354 -15.81 -13.85 -4.04
C LEU A 354 -14.55 -14.38 -3.36
N GLN A 355 -14.67 -14.85 -2.12
CA GLN A 355 -13.55 -15.28 -1.29
C GLN A 355 -13.97 -16.46 -0.42
N ASP A 356 -13.00 -17.11 0.22
CA ASP A 356 -13.21 -18.16 1.22
C ASP A 356 -13.86 -19.41 0.62
N PHE A 357 -13.43 -19.80 -0.58
CA PHE A 357 -13.81 -21.08 -1.19
C PHE A 357 -12.59 -21.86 -1.68
N GLY A 358 -12.46 -23.08 -1.18
CA GLY A 358 -11.47 -24.05 -1.60
C GLY A 358 -12.11 -25.29 -2.19
N GLY A 359 -11.28 -26.15 -2.77
CA GLY A 359 -11.66 -27.48 -3.26
C GLY A 359 -10.57 -28.49 -2.94
N GLU A 360 -10.96 -29.76 -2.84
CA GLU A 360 -10.02 -30.87 -2.78
C GLU A 360 -9.32 -31.06 -4.13
N SER A 361 -8.11 -31.64 -4.12
CA SER A 361 -7.38 -31.94 -5.36
C SER A 361 -8.24 -32.78 -6.32
N GLY A 362 -8.60 -32.20 -7.47
CA GLY A 362 -9.44 -32.84 -8.48
C GLY A 362 -10.87 -32.28 -8.59
N ASP A 363 -11.33 -31.49 -7.63
CA ASP A 363 -12.63 -30.82 -7.68
C ASP A 363 -12.70 -29.84 -8.84
N ARG A 364 -13.84 -29.72 -9.51
CA ARG A 364 -14.05 -28.76 -10.60
C ARG A 364 -15.08 -27.72 -10.23
N CYS A 365 -14.79 -26.48 -10.63
CA CYS A 365 -15.76 -25.41 -10.60
C CYS A 365 -15.72 -24.60 -11.90
N LYS A 366 -16.80 -23.88 -12.18
CA LYS A 366 -16.88 -22.99 -13.35
C LYS A 366 -17.12 -21.57 -12.89
N ILE A 367 -16.16 -20.70 -13.16
CA ILE A 367 -16.31 -19.27 -12.96
C ILE A 367 -17.12 -18.71 -14.11
N LYS A 368 -18.08 -17.84 -13.83
CA LYS A 368 -18.88 -17.17 -14.85
C LYS A 368 -18.98 -15.67 -14.55
N VAL A 369 -18.71 -14.85 -15.57
CA VAL A 369 -18.91 -13.39 -15.51
C VAL A 369 -20.04 -13.04 -16.48
N ILE A 370 -21.07 -12.35 -16.00
CA ILE A 370 -22.29 -12.06 -16.77
C ILE A 370 -22.60 -10.57 -16.74
N LEU A 371 -22.96 -10.00 -17.90
CA LEU A 371 -23.54 -8.66 -18.01
C LEU A 371 -24.65 -8.66 -19.05
N GLY A 372 -25.91 -8.57 -18.60
CA GLY A 372 -27.07 -8.66 -19.49
C GLY A 372 -27.13 -9.99 -20.24
N SER A 373 -27.03 -9.94 -21.57
CA SER A 373 -27.01 -11.15 -22.42
C SER A 373 -25.62 -11.71 -22.69
N ALA A 374 -24.56 -11.01 -22.29
CA ALA A 374 -23.18 -11.44 -22.49
C ALA A 374 -22.71 -12.25 -21.29
N SER A 375 -21.98 -13.34 -21.55
CA SER A 375 -21.36 -14.12 -20.50
C SER A 375 -20.02 -14.69 -20.93
N PHE A 376 -19.07 -14.69 -20.00
CA PHE A 376 -17.81 -15.42 -20.08
C PHE A 376 -17.83 -16.55 -19.06
N SER A 377 -17.20 -17.68 -19.38
CA SER A 377 -17.04 -18.80 -18.44
C SER A 377 -15.67 -19.45 -18.57
N GLU A 378 -15.07 -19.81 -17.44
CA GLU A 378 -13.81 -20.54 -17.36
C GLU A 378 -13.97 -21.72 -16.38
N GLU A 379 -13.43 -22.88 -16.71
CA GLU A 379 -13.41 -24.04 -15.84
C GLU A 379 -12.08 -24.11 -15.08
N ILE A 380 -12.16 -24.29 -13.76
CA ILE A 380 -11.01 -24.47 -12.87
C ILE A 380 -11.11 -25.86 -12.26
N THR A 381 -9.96 -26.53 -12.10
CA THR A 381 -9.88 -27.76 -11.28
C THR A 381 -8.80 -27.55 -10.24
N PHE A 382 -9.15 -27.81 -8.98
CA PHE A 382 -8.25 -27.65 -7.83
C PHE A 382 -7.11 -28.68 -7.84
#